data_AF-M4CXH8-F1
#
_entry.id   AF-M4CXH8-F1
#
_cell.length_a   1.000
_cell.length_b   1.000
_cell.length_c   1.000
_cell.angle_alpha   90.00
_cell.angle_beta   90.00
_cell.angle_gamma   90.00
#
_symmetry.space_group_name_H-M   'P 1'
#
loop_
_entity.id
_entity.type
_entity.pdbx_description
1 polymer ?
#
loop_
_entity_poly.entity_id
_entity_poly.type
_entity_poly.pdbx_seq_one_letter_code
_entity_poly.pdbx_strand_id
1 'polypeptide(L)'
;MKKMQGLWNFPNDDVSVDLTVPPTAPPPLSSSTASTSLSFDEEETSESKIARLISEHPVLIFTRSSSCCLCHVMKKLLSTVGVHPTVIEVDEEEIACLAVQTAPVLFIGGACVGGFESLVALHLSGHLVSRLVEVGALWA
;
A
#
# COMPACT_ATOMS: atom_id res chain seq x y z
N MET A 1 16.95 -34.99 19.27
CA MET A 1 18.14 -34.21 18.84
C MET A 1 17.80 -33.70 17.44
N LYS A 2 17.76 -32.42 17.06
CA LYS A 2 18.37 -31.18 17.54
C LYS A 2 17.51 -29.99 17.04
N LYS A 3 17.21 -29.02 17.90
CA LYS A 3 16.63 -27.71 17.55
C LYS A 3 17.66 -26.88 16.76
N MET A 4 17.21 -26.00 15.87
CA MET A 4 17.91 -24.74 15.64
C MET A 4 16.98 -23.66 15.06
N GLN A 5 16.93 -22.54 15.77
CA GLN A 5 16.32 -21.27 15.39
C GLN A 5 17.42 -20.31 14.89
N GLY A 6 17.03 -19.25 14.18
CA GLY A 6 17.87 -18.08 13.86
C GLY A 6 17.07 -17.15 12.94
N LEU A 7 16.22 -16.26 13.47
CA LEU A 7 16.52 -14.87 13.87
C LEU A 7 17.16 -14.05 12.74
N TRP A 8 16.33 -13.23 12.08
CA TRP A 8 16.72 -12.16 11.17
C TRP A 8 17.08 -10.92 12.00
N ASN A 9 18.31 -10.43 11.86
CA ASN A 9 18.77 -9.18 12.44
C ASN A 9 18.63 -8.03 11.44
N PHE A 10 17.96 -6.95 11.87
CA PHE A 10 17.94 -5.64 11.22
C PHE A 10 19.10 -4.77 11.75
N PRO A 11 19.82 -4.02 10.91
CA PRO A 11 20.59 -2.86 11.33
C PRO A 11 19.81 -1.56 11.10
N ASN A 12 19.64 -0.76 12.16
CA ASN A 12 19.28 0.66 12.08
C ASN A 12 20.58 1.48 12.11
N ASP A 13 20.76 2.38 11.15
CA ASP A 13 21.84 3.36 11.17
C ASP A 13 21.37 4.68 11.78
N ASP A 14 22.19 5.13 12.73
CA ASP A 14 22.12 6.30 13.57
C ASP A 14 22.52 7.56 12.78
N VAL A 15 21.77 8.65 12.96
CA VAL A 15 22.34 9.99 12.79
C VAL A 15 21.89 10.88 13.95
N SER A 16 22.78 10.99 14.92
CA SER A 16 22.76 12.00 15.97
C SER A 16 23.19 13.38 15.45
N VAL A 17 22.49 14.44 15.86
CA VAL A 17 23.12 15.72 16.25
C VAL A 17 22.27 16.44 17.31
N ASP A 18 22.81 16.43 18.52
CA ASP A 18 22.47 17.27 19.68
C ASP A 18 22.83 18.74 19.41
N LEU A 19 22.09 19.70 19.98
CA LEU A 19 22.63 20.96 20.54
C LEU A 19 21.55 21.69 21.38
N THR A 20 21.80 21.73 22.69
CA THR A 20 21.16 22.45 23.81
C THR A 20 20.77 23.93 23.61
N VAL A 21 19.62 24.39 24.18
CA VAL A 21 19.42 25.67 24.94
C VAL A 21 18.15 25.58 25.86
N PRO A 22 18.17 26.05 27.15
CA PRO A 22 17.07 26.00 28.15
C PRO A 22 16.05 27.21 28.12
N PRO A 23 15.01 27.29 29.00
CA PRO A 23 13.63 27.76 28.69
C PRO A 23 13.36 29.27 28.91
N THR A 24 12.26 29.80 28.35
CA THR A 24 11.70 31.11 28.71
C THR A 24 10.16 31.10 28.69
N ALA A 25 9.57 31.69 29.73
CA ALA A 25 8.15 31.69 30.12
C ALA A 25 7.24 32.64 29.29
N PRO A 26 5.90 32.64 29.47
CA PRO A 26 4.88 33.09 28.50
C PRO A 26 4.39 34.54 28.71
N PRO A 27 3.61 35.08 27.74
CA PRO A 27 2.51 36.01 28.08
C PRO A 27 1.14 35.68 27.40
N PRO A 28 0.03 36.31 27.86
CA PRO A 28 -1.33 35.76 27.78
C PRO A 28 -2.31 36.53 26.86
N LEU A 29 -3.58 36.08 26.85
CA LEU A 29 -4.81 36.63 26.21
C LEU A 29 -4.92 36.43 24.68
N SER A 30 -6.08 36.25 24.06
CA SER A 30 -7.47 35.93 24.44
C SER A 30 -8.26 35.70 23.16
N SER A 31 -9.45 35.10 23.31
CA SER A 31 -10.63 35.16 22.43
C SER A 31 -10.63 34.41 21.09
N SER A 32 -11.36 33.28 21.12
CA SER A 32 -12.58 33.03 20.34
C SER A 32 -12.50 32.67 18.85
N THR A 33 -13.16 31.55 18.56
CA THR A 33 -13.90 31.23 17.32
C THR A 33 -13.07 30.66 16.16
N ALA A 34 -12.89 29.35 16.17
CA ALA A 34 -13.74 28.45 15.39
C ALA A 34 -13.36 27.02 15.75
N SER A 35 -14.21 26.36 16.54
CA SER A 35 -14.28 24.91 16.54
C SER A 35 -14.67 24.51 15.12
N THR A 36 -13.70 24.25 14.24
CA THR A 36 -13.94 23.17 13.27
C THR A 36 -13.83 21.91 14.11
N SER A 37 -14.97 21.58 14.71
CA SER A 37 -15.26 20.24 15.16
C SER A 37 -15.12 19.37 13.91
N LEU A 38 -13.90 18.95 13.61
CA LEU A 38 -13.68 17.78 12.78
C LEU A 38 -14.11 16.64 13.67
N SER A 39 -15.41 16.40 13.73
CA SER A 39 -15.94 15.11 14.16
C SER A 39 -15.46 14.11 13.12
N PHE A 40 -14.22 13.66 13.27
CA PHE A 40 -13.83 12.33 12.86
C PHE A 40 -14.52 11.37 13.83
N ASP A 41 -15.82 11.22 13.63
CA ASP A 41 -16.56 10.04 14.05
C ASP A 41 -16.71 9.17 12.80
N GLU A 42 -15.58 8.65 12.32
CA GLU A 42 -15.58 7.46 11.50
C GLU A 42 -14.52 6.57 12.11
N GLU A 43 -14.96 5.54 12.83
CA GLU A 43 -14.16 4.33 12.95
C GLU A 43 -13.85 3.87 11.52
N GLU A 44 -12.68 4.27 11.00
CA GLU A 44 -12.21 3.87 9.69
C GLU A 44 -12.06 2.34 9.72
N THR A 45 -13.08 1.65 9.20
CA THR A 45 -13.04 0.20 9.04
C THR A 45 -12.04 -0.12 7.92
N SER A 46 -11.27 -1.19 8.07
CA SER A 46 -10.28 -1.66 7.09
C SER A 46 -10.84 -1.74 5.67
N GLU A 47 -12.10 -2.15 5.51
CA GLU A 47 -12.79 -2.19 4.22
C GLU A 47 -12.86 -0.81 3.53
N SER A 48 -13.26 0.24 4.26
CA SER A 48 -13.37 1.60 3.72
C SER A 48 -12.02 2.14 3.28
N LYS A 49 -10.96 1.87 4.04
CA LYS A 49 -9.58 2.23 3.69
C LYS A 49 -9.13 1.55 2.41
N ILE A 50 -9.36 0.24 2.29
CA ILE A 50 -9.02 -0.54 1.08
C ILE A 50 -9.78 -0.02 -0.14
N ALA A 51 -11.08 0.26 -0.01
CA ALA A 51 -11.91 0.79 -1.09
C ALA A 51 -11.39 2.14 -1.59
N ARG A 52 -10.98 3.03 -0.68
CA ARG A 52 -10.36 4.31 -1.04
C ARG A 52 -9.07 4.12 -1.82
N LEU A 53 -8.15 3.30 -1.33
CA LEU A 53 -6.87 3.03 -2.01
C LEU A 53 -7.06 2.45 -3.42
N ILE A 54 -8.03 1.55 -3.57
CA ILE A 54 -8.39 0.97 -4.87
C ILE A 54 -8.94 2.04 -5.83
N SER A 55 -9.70 3.03 -5.33
CA SER A 55 -10.26 4.11 -6.15
C SER A 55 -9.23 5.18 -6.52
N GLU A 56 -8.26 5.44 -5.64
CA GLU A 56 -7.22 6.45 -5.82
C GLU A 56 -6.12 6.01 -6.80
N HIS A 57 -5.87 4.70 -6.90
CA HIS A 57 -4.80 4.14 -7.71
C HIS A 57 -5.32 3.28 -8.87
N PRO A 58 -4.99 3.61 -10.14
CA PRO A 58 -5.47 2.84 -11.28
C PRO A 58 -4.83 1.44 -11.36
N VAL A 59 -3.64 1.23 -10.79
CA VAL A 59 -3.01 -0.08 -10.66
C VAL A 59 -2.41 -0.21 -9.26
N LEU A 60 -2.89 -1.20 -8.51
CA LEU A 60 -2.57 -1.37 -7.09
C LEU A 60 -2.23 -2.83 -6.78
N ILE A 61 -1.18 -3.08 -6.00
CA ILE A 61 -0.81 -4.40 -5.49
C ILE A 61 -0.85 -4.37 -3.97
N PHE A 62 -1.66 -5.23 -3.39
CA PHE A 62 -1.64 -5.48 -1.95
C PHE A 62 -0.73 -6.66 -1.61
N THR A 63 0.06 -6.51 -0.56
CA THR A 63 0.99 -7.53 -0.06
C THR A 63 0.92 -7.64 1.45
N ARG A 64 1.25 -8.82 1.99
CA ARG A 64 1.39 -9.05 3.45
C ARG A 64 2.73 -8.56 3.99
N SER A 65 3.72 -8.42 3.13
CA SER A 65 5.09 -8.12 3.56
C SER A 65 5.83 -7.35 2.48
N SER A 66 6.68 -6.42 2.92
CA SER A 66 7.60 -5.63 2.09
C SER A 66 8.50 -6.49 1.21
N SER A 67 8.96 -7.63 1.73
CA SER A 67 9.96 -8.50 1.10
C SER A 67 9.37 -9.69 0.33
N CYS A 68 8.19 -9.54 -0.27
CA CYS A 68 7.58 -10.62 -1.05
C CYS A 68 8.23 -10.76 -2.45
N CYS A 69 8.82 -11.92 -2.75
CA CYS A 69 9.42 -12.21 -4.06
C CYS A 69 8.43 -12.03 -5.21
N LEU A 70 7.20 -12.55 -5.06
CA LEU A 70 6.17 -12.44 -6.10
C LEU A 70 5.77 -10.98 -6.37
N CYS A 71 5.71 -10.13 -5.35
CA CYS A 71 5.44 -8.70 -5.54
C CYS A 71 6.50 -8.03 -6.42
N HIS A 72 7.77 -8.38 -6.25
CA HIS A 72 8.86 -7.86 -7.06
C HIS A 72 8.71 -8.28 -8.53
N VAL A 73 8.30 -9.53 -8.78
CA VAL A 73 8.06 -10.02 -10.13
C VAL A 73 6.85 -9.32 -10.76
N MET A 74 5.73 -9.19 -10.02
CA MET A 74 4.54 -8.48 -10.50
C MET A 74 4.83 -7.02 -10.83
N LYS A 75 5.52 -6.30 -9.93
CA LYS A 75 6.01 -4.94 -10.16
C LYS A 75 6.81 -4.86 -11.45
N LYS A 76 7.80 -5.74 -11.62
CA LYS A 76 8.69 -5.74 -12.79
C LYS A 76 7.97 -6.05 -14.10
N LEU A 77 7.00 -6.98 -14.08
CA LEU A 77 6.19 -7.29 -15.25
C LEU A 77 5.38 -6.05 -15.69
N LEU A 78 4.68 -5.41 -14.75
CA LEU A 78 3.88 -4.22 -15.03
C LEU A 78 4.75 -3.05 -15.51
N SER A 79 5.93 -2.86 -14.92
CA SER A 79 6.89 -1.86 -15.38
C SER A 79 7.43 -2.15 -16.78
N THR A 80 7.53 -3.43 -17.18
CA THR A 80 7.93 -3.79 -18.56
C THR A 80 6.86 -3.40 -19.58
N VAL A 81 5.59 -3.37 -19.17
CA VAL A 81 4.46 -2.87 -19.99
C VAL A 81 4.42 -1.34 -20.02
N GLY A 82 5.19 -0.66 -19.16
CA GLY A 82 5.25 0.79 -19.07
C GLY A 82 4.34 1.40 -18.00
N VAL A 83 3.84 0.60 -17.06
CA VAL A 83 2.99 1.07 -15.95
C VAL A 83 3.70 0.89 -14.60
N HIS A 84 3.54 1.87 -13.71
CA HIS A 84 4.08 1.83 -12.36
C HIS A 84 2.98 1.50 -11.35
N PRO A 85 2.91 0.28 -10.82
CA PRO A 85 1.93 -0.08 -9.81
C PRO A 85 2.31 0.48 -8.43
N THR A 86 1.32 0.92 -7.68
CA THR A 86 1.49 1.23 -6.25
C THR A 86 1.43 -0.07 -5.45
N VAL A 87 2.36 -0.27 -4.51
CA VAL A 87 2.38 -1.45 -3.62
C VAL A 87 2.10 -1.01 -2.20
N ILE A 88 1.12 -1.64 -1.56
CA ILE A 88 0.69 -1.31 -0.20
C ILE A 88 0.73 -2.58 0.64
N GLU A 89 1.35 -2.46 1.82
CA GLU A 89 1.35 -3.51 2.83
C GLU A 89 0.04 -3.46 3.60
N VAL A 90 -0.57 -4.62 3.79
CA VAL A 90 -1.89 -4.77 4.39
C VAL A 90 -1.87 -5.96 5.35
N ASP A 91 -2.53 -5.80 6.48
CA ASP A 91 -2.60 -6.83 7.53
C ASP A 91 -3.50 -8.02 7.12
N GLU A 92 -3.42 -9.11 7.89
CA GLU A 92 -4.12 -10.36 7.53
C GLU A 92 -5.65 -10.22 7.62
N GLU A 93 -6.16 -9.43 8.57
CA GLU A 93 -7.59 -9.17 8.71
C GLU A 93 -8.14 -8.39 7.50
N GLU A 94 -7.38 -7.42 7.01
CA GLU A 94 -7.73 -6.59 5.86
C GLU A 94 -7.75 -7.40 4.55
N ILE A 95 -6.83 -8.35 4.38
CA ILE A 95 -6.79 -9.24 3.21
C ILE A 95 -7.96 -10.22 3.22
N ALA A 96 -8.39 -10.67 4.40
CA ALA A 96 -9.58 -11.52 4.52
C ALA A 96 -10.84 -10.80 4.01
N CYS A 97 -10.96 -9.48 4.25
CA CYS A 97 -12.04 -8.65 3.70
C CYS A 97 -12.07 -8.61 2.17
N LEU A 98 -10.91 -8.74 1.51
CA LEU A 98 -10.82 -8.76 0.03
C LEU A 98 -11.35 -10.06 -0.60
N ALA A 99 -11.77 -11.04 0.21
CA ALA A 99 -12.17 -12.38 -0.23
C ALA A 99 -11.08 -13.13 -1.02
N VAL A 100 -9.81 -12.71 -0.88
CA VAL A 100 -8.67 -13.35 -1.54
C VAL A 100 -7.78 -14.01 -0.49
N GLN A 101 -7.68 -15.33 -0.54
CA GLN A 101 -6.94 -16.10 0.47
C GLN A 101 -5.41 -15.97 0.36
N THR A 102 -4.89 -15.50 -0.78
CA THR A 102 -3.45 -15.45 -1.04
C THR A 102 -3.01 -14.08 -1.56
N ALA A 103 -2.15 -13.41 -0.80
CA ALA A 103 -1.41 -12.25 -1.26
C ALA A 103 -0.14 -12.71 -1.99
N PRO A 104 0.33 -11.98 -3.02
CA PRO A 104 -0.14 -10.66 -3.44
C PRO A 104 -1.43 -10.66 -4.27
N VAL A 105 -2.19 -9.56 -4.19
CA VAL A 105 -3.41 -9.31 -4.95
C VAL A 105 -3.26 -8.04 -5.79
N LEU A 106 -3.59 -8.12 -7.07
CA LEU A 106 -3.54 -7.03 -8.04
C LEU A 106 -4.96 -6.51 -8.33
N PHE A 107 -5.08 -5.19 -8.33
CA PHE A 107 -6.25 -4.45 -8.78
C PHE A 107 -5.89 -3.57 -9.97
N ILE A 108 -6.78 -3.52 -10.96
CA ILE A 108 -6.67 -2.65 -12.14
C ILE A 108 -8.01 -1.92 -12.33
N GLY A 109 -7.98 -0.59 -12.26
CA GLY A 109 -9.13 0.30 -12.39
C GLY A 109 -10.29 -0.06 -11.49
N GLY A 110 -10.00 -0.34 -10.22
CA GLY A 110 -11.04 -0.71 -9.25
C GLY A 110 -11.38 -2.21 -9.17
N ALA A 111 -11.02 -3.01 -10.18
CA ALA A 111 -11.40 -4.41 -10.25
C ALA A 111 -10.27 -5.35 -9.76
N CYS A 112 -10.63 -6.35 -8.95
CA CYS A 112 -9.71 -7.41 -8.52
C CYS A 112 -9.36 -8.33 -9.71
N VAL A 113 -8.07 -8.36 -10.09
CA VAL A 113 -7.54 -9.27 -11.12
C VAL A 113 -7.07 -10.59 -10.51
N GLY A 114 -6.63 -10.54 -9.24
CA GLY A 114 -6.11 -11.70 -8.51
C GLY A 114 -4.59 -11.63 -8.33
N GLY A 115 -3.93 -12.79 -8.23
CA GLY A 115 -2.50 -12.86 -7.92
C GLY A 115 -1.58 -12.83 -9.14
N PHE A 116 -0.35 -13.29 -8.92
CA PHE A 116 0.67 -13.37 -9.96
C PHE A 116 0.24 -14.24 -11.16
N GLU A 117 -0.39 -15.39 -10.93
CA GLU A 117 -0.84 -16.29 -12.01
C GLU A 117 -1.87 -15.62 -12.92
N SER A 118 -2.85 -14.92 -12.34
CA SER A 118 -3.86 -14.16 -13.08
C SER A 118 -3.22 -13.05 -13.92
N LEU A 119 -2.24 -12.33 -13.36
CA LEU A 119 -1.51 -11.30 -14.09
C LEU A 119 -0.74 -11.90 -15.29
N VAL A 120 -0.06 -13.02 -15.10
CA VAL A 120 0.65 -13.71 -16.19
C VAL A 120 -0.33 -14.20 -17.25
N ALA A 121 -1.46 -14.79 -16.87
CA ALA A 121 -2.51 -15.20 -17.80
C ALA A 121 -3.07 -14.01 -18.61
N LEU A 122 -3.29 -12.87 -17.96
CA LEU A 122 -3.76 -11.64 -18.62
C LEU A 122 -2.71 -11.07 -19.58
N HIS A 123 -1.43 -11.17 -19.24
CA HIS A 123 -0.32 -10.75 -20.11
C HIS A 123 -0.17 -11.67 -21.33
N LEU A 124 -0.16 -12.99 -21.12
CA LEU A 124 -0.01 -13.98 -22.21
C LEU A 124 -1.21 -14.00 -23.16
N SER A 125 -2.41 -13.69 -22.66
CA SER A 125 -3.60 -13.56 -23.49
C SER A 125 -3.67 -12.24 -24.27
N GLY A 126 -2.74 -11.30 -24.04
CA GLY A 126 -2.70 -10.01 -24.73
C GLY A 126 -3.72 -8.98 -24.24
N HIS A 127 -4.55 -9.30 -23.24
CA HIS A 127 -5.60 -8.41 -22.74
C HIS A 127 -5.10 -7.39 -21.71
N LEU A 128 -3.89 -7.57 -21.15
CA LEU A 128 -3.35 -6.68 -20.11
C LEU A 128 -3.24 -5.23 -20.60
N VAL A 129 -2.72 -5.02 -21.81
CA VAL A 129 -2.56 -3.67 -22.39
C VAL A 129 -3.93 -3.02 -22.63
N SER A 130 -4.89 -3.75 -23.19
CA SER A 130 -6.27 -3.25 -23.39
C SER A 130 -6.89 -2.78 -22.08
N ARG A 131 -6.80 -3.60 -21.03
CA ARG A 131 -7.33 -3.26 -19.71
C ARG A 131 -6.64 -2.03 -19.12
N LEU A 132 -5.33 -1.87 -19.30
CA LEU A 132 -4.59 -0.70 -18.81
C LEU A 132 -4.97 0.59 -19.55
N VAL A 133 -5.25 0.50 -20.86
CA VAL A 133 -5.73 1.64 -21.65
C VAL A 133 -7.16 2.03 -21.26
N GLU A 134 -8.05 1.04 -21.09
CA GLU A 134 -9.44 1.28 -20.66
C GLU A 134 -9.54 2.05 -19.34
N VAL A 135 -8.64 1.76 -18.40
CA VAL A 135 -8.61 2.41 -17.07
C VAL A 135 -7.74 3.68 -17.05
N GLY A 136 -7.18 4.08 -18.20
CA GLY A 136 -6.32 5.27 -18.32
C GLY A 136 -4.95 5.14 -17.64
N ALA A 137 -4.52 3.93 -17.27
CA ALA A 137 -3.22 3.67 -16.68
C ALA A 137 -2.08 3.68 -17.69
N LEU A 138 -2.41 3.48 -18.98
CA LEU A 138 -1.46 3.51 -20.09
C LEU A 138 -2.06 4.39 -21.20
N TRP A 139 -1.24 5.30 -21.72
CA TRP A 139 -1.57 6.10 -22.89
C TRP A 139 -1.14 5.32 -24.14
N ALA A 140 -2.06 5.10 -25.07
CA ALA A 140 -1.84 4.41 -26.34
C ALA A 140 -2.23 5.31 -27.51
#